data_AF-A0A2D5AYA5-F1
#
_entry.id   AF-A0A2D5AYA5-F1
#
_cell.length_a   1.000
_cell.length_b   1.000
_cell.length_c   1.000
_cell.angle_alpha   90.00
_cell.angle_beta   90.00
_cell.angle_gamma   90.00
#
_symmetry.space_group_name_H-M   'P 1'
#
loop_
_entity.id
_entity.type
_entity.pdbx_description
1 polymer ?
#
loop_
_entity_poly.entity_id
_entity_poly.type
_entity_poly.pdbx_seq_one_letter_code
_entity_poly.pdbx_strand_id
1 'polypeptide(L)'
;MDASKIINELCARYGVSEEFGRRIQPLVERADKVRPELKKRILEMVERSFIEEARRQKECNPIKNLDPAERKLLSTVAAVLHGWKPPLWLSHTKEKGDTKTDDDPEEES
;
A
#
# COMPACT_ATOMS: atom_id res chain seq x y z
N MET A 1 -11.63 26.42 -10.19
CA MET A 1 -11.40 24.96 -10.25
C MET A 1 -11.36 24.43 -8.81
N ASP A 2 -12.01 23.31 -8.49
CA ASP A 2 -11.94 22.75 -7.12
C ASP A 2 -10.70 21.85 -6.98
N ALA A 3 -9.64 22.40 -6.39
CA ALA A 3 -8.37 21.71 -6.20
C ALA A 3 -8.51 20.45 -5.32
N SER A 4 -9.38 20.49 -4.31
CA SER A 4 -9.57 19.36 -3.39
C SER A 4 -10.21 18.19 -4.12
N LYS A 5 -11.20 18.46 -4.98
CA LYS A 5 -11.84 17.43 -5.80
C LYS A 5 -10.84 16.73 -6.72
N ILE A 6 -9.97 17.49 -7.39
CA ILE A 6 -8.95 16.94 -8.30
C ILE A 6 -7.95 16.08 -7.53
N ILE A 7 -7.48 16.56 -6.37
CA ILE A 7 -6.55 15.81 -5.54
C ILE A 7 -7.18 14.49 -5.07
N ASN A 8 -8.44 14.51 -4.64
CA ASN A 8 -9.15 13.29 -4.22
C ASN A 8 -9.31 12.30 -5.38
N GLU A 9 -9.66 12.79 -6.58
CA GLU A 9 -9.75 11.97 -7.78
C GLU A 9 -8.38 11.35 -8.16
N LEU A 10 -7.29 12.11 -8.05
CA LEU A 10 -5.94 11.60 -8.32
C LEU A 10 -5.48 10.58 -7.28
N CYS A 11 -5.72 10.83 -5.99
CA CYS A 11 -5.43 9.88 -4.92
C CYS A 11 -6.15 8.54 -5.16
N ALA A 12 -7.46 8.60 -5.47
CA ALA A 12 -8.25 7.43 -5.78
C ALA A 12 -7.77 6.70 -7.05
N ARG A 13 -7.47 7.44 -8.12
CA ARG A 13 -7.02 6.87 -9.41
C ARG A 13 -5.68 6.14 -9.29
N TYR A 14 -4.73 6.72 -8.56
CA TYR A 14 -3.37 6.18 -8.45
C TYR A 14 -3.15 5.32 -7.21
N GLY A 15 -4.15 5.21 -6.33
CA GLY A 15 -4.04 4.46 -5.08
C GLY A 15 -3.03 5.07 -4.09
N VAL A 16 -2.85 6.39 -4.14
CA VAL A 16 -1.86 7.12 -3.33
C VAL A 16 -2.55 7.70 -2.10
N SER A 17 -1.81 7.87 -1.00
CA SER A 17 -2.35 8.39 0.26
C SER A 17 -2.84 9.83 0.14
N GLU A 18 -3.91 10.16 0.87
CA GLU A 18 -4.42 11.53 0.96
C GLU A 18 -3.40 12.52 1.52
N GLU A 19 -2.46 12.05 2.36
CA GLU A 19 -1.39 12.89 2.89
C GLU A 19 -0.45 13.40 1.79
N PHE A 20 -0.14 12.56 0.80
CA PHE A 20 0.58 13.00 -0.38
C PHE A 20 -0.24 14.02 -1.18
N GLY A 21 -1.54 13.74 -1.38
CA GLY A 21 -2.47 14.67 -2.02
C GLY A 21 -2.50 16.05 -1.37
N ARG A 22 -2.62 16.12 -0.04
CA ARG A 22 -2.60 17.38 0.74
C ARG A 22 -1.32 18.20 0.53
N ARG A 23 -0.16 17.54 0.37
CA ARG A 23 1.12 18.23 0.10
C ARG A 23 1.18 18.85 -1.29
N ILE A 24 0.51 18.24 -2.27
CA ILE A 24 0.51 18.69 -3.67
C ILE A 24 -0.59 19.72 -3.92
N GLN A 25 -1.66 19.72 -3.13
CA GLN A 25 -2.83 20.60 -3.28
C GLN A 25 -2.50 22.09 -3.53
N PRO A 26 -1.54 22.74 -2.83
CA PRO A 26 -1.20 24.13 -3.07
C PRO A 26 -0.70 24.42 -4.50
N LEU A 27 -0.12 23.43 -5.19
CA LEU A 27 0.30 23.58 -6.59
C LEU A 27 -0.91 23.62 -7.53
N VAL A 28 -1.93 22.80 -7.26
CA VAL A 28 -3.19 22.79 -8.02
C VAL A 28 -3.95 24.09 -7.80
N GLU A 29 -3.99 24.61 -6.57
CA GLU A 29 -4.57 25.91 -6.26
C GLU A 29 -3.83 27.07 -6.96
N ARG A 30 -2.50 26.99 -7.04
CA ARG A 30 -1.69 27.98 -7.76
C ARG A 30 -1.91 27.91 -9.27
N ALA A 31 -2.20 26.74 -9.82
CA ALA A 31 -2.45 26.56 -11.25
C ALA A 31 -3.67 27.37 -11.74
N ASP A 32 -4.66 27.66 -10.86
CA ASP A 32 -5.83 28.46 -11.23
C ASP A 32 -5.54 29.97 -11.33
N LYS A 33 -4.40 30.42 -10.80
CA LYS A 33 -4.01 31.85 -10.75
C LYS A 33 -3.00 32.24 -11.83
N VAL A 34 -2.62 31.32 -12.71
CA VAL A 34 -1.58 31.53 -13.72
C VAL A 34 -2.14 31.44 -15.14
N ARG A 35 -1.31 31.82 -16.12
CA ARG A 35 -1.64 31.74 -17.54
C ARG A 35 -1.98 30.30 -17.97
N PRO A 36 -2.88 30.08 -18.95
CA PRO A 36 -3.36 28.75 -19.33
C PRO A 36 -2.26 27.75 -19.70
N GLU A 37 -1.20 28.20 -20.37
CA GLU A 37 -0.06 27.36 -20.76
C GLU A 37 0.69 26.84 -19.53
N LEU A 38 0.88 27.71 -18.54
CA LEU A 38 1.55 27.36 -17.29
C LEU A 38 0.65 26.49 -16.40
N LYS A 39 -0.66 26.75 -16.39
CA LYS A 39 -1.66 25.92 -15.71
C LYS A 39 -1.59 24.48 -16.19
N LYS A 40 -1.61 24.27 -17.52
CA LYS A 40 -1.47 22.95 -18.13
C LYS A 40 -0.19 22.25 -17.67
N ARG A 41 0.94 22.95 -17.70
CA ARG A 41 2.24 22.39 -17.30
C ARG A 41 2.32 22.02 -15.82
N ILE A 42 1.70 22.82 -14.95
CA ILE A 42 1.62 22.49 -13.51
C ILE A 42 0.78 21.22 -13.31
N LEU A 43 -0.38 21.10 -13.98
CA LEU A 43 -1.24 19.93 -13.84
C LEU A 43 -0.58 18.66 -14.38
N GLU A 44 0.14 18.74 -15.50
CA GLU A 44 0.94 17.62 -16.03
C GLU A 44 2.04 17.18 -15.05
N MET A 45 2.71 18.15 -14.40
CA MET A 45 3.73 17.85 -13.39
C MET A 45 3.11 17.18 -12.17
N VAL A 46 1.95 17.67 -11.71
CA VAL A 46 1.18 17.06 -10.61
C VAL A 46 0.84 15.61 -10.94
N GLU A 47 0.26 15.34 -12.11
CA GLU A 47 -0.10 13.99 -12.52
C GLU A 47 1.12 13.05 -12.57
N ARG A 48 2.26 13.53 -13.10
CA ARG A 48 3.53 12.77 -13.08
C ARG A 48 3.98 12.44 -11.65
N SER A 49 3.89 13.38 -10.72
CA SER A 49 4.23 13.11 -9.32
C SER A 49 3.36 12.02 -8.68
N PHE A 50 2.07 11.94 -9.05
CA PHE A 50 1.19 10.85 -8.60
C PHE A 50 1.58 9.50 -9.20
N ILE A 51 1.93 9.45 -10.50
CA ILE A 51 2.41 8.22 -11.16
C ILE A 51 3.69 7.73 -10.48
N GLU A 52 4.63 8.62 -10.21
CA GLU A 52 5.91 8.29 -9.56
C GLU A 52 5.72 7.80 -8.13
N GLU A 53 4.85 8.45 -7.34
CA GLU A 53 4.58 8.01 -5.97
C GLU A 53 3.85 6.66 -5.94
N ALA A 54 2.90 6.43 -6.85
CA ALA A 54 2.25 5.11 -6.99
C ALA A 54 3.27 4.02 -7.35
N ARG A 55 4.24 4.31 -8.22
CA ARG A 55 5.34 3.40 -8.53
C ARG A 55 6.20 3.15 -7.30
N ARG A 56 6.60 4.20 -6.60
CA ARG A 56 7.41 4.13 -5.38
C ARG A 56 6.73 3.28 -4.30
N GLN A 57 5.43 3.39 -4.11
CA GLN A 57 4.70 2.58 -3.13
C GLN A 57 4.70 1.09 -3.47
N LYS A 58 4.69 0.74 -4.76
CA LYS A 58 4.84 -0.65 -5.23
C LYS A 58 6.28 -1.16 -5.02
N GLU A 59 7.27 -0.31 -5.26
CA GLU A 59 8.70 -0.66 -5.16
C GLU A 59 9.20 -0.71 -3.69
N CYS A 60 8.75 0.19 -2.83
CA CYS A 60 9.22 0.32 -1.44
C CYS A 60 8.55 -0.65 -0.46
N ASN A 61 7.60 -1.49 -0.90
CA ASN A 61 6.96 -2.49 -0.04
C ASN A 61 7.08 -3.92 -0.60
N PRO A 62 8.31 -4.40 -0.91
CA PRO A 62 8.51 -5.72 -1.49
C PRO A 62 7.95 -6.82 -0.59
N ILE A 63 8.02 -6.63 0.73
CA ILE A 63 7.55 -7.62 1.71
C ILE A 63 6.04 -7.85 1.60
N LYS A 64 5.23 -6.80 1.35
CA LYS A 64 3.78 -6.94 1.20
C LYS A 64 3.36 -7.65 -0.08
N ASN A 65 4.21 -7.61 -1.11
CA ASN A 65 3.96 -8.23 -2.40
C ASN A 65 4.54 -9.65 -2.50
N LEU A 66 5.32 -10.09 -1.51
CA LEU A 66 5.76 -11.49 -1.41
C LEU A 66 4.57 -12.39 -1.08
N ASP A 67 4.49 -13.52 -1.78
CA ASP A 67 3.61 -14.61 -1.41
C ASP A 67 3.91 -15.08 0.04
N PRO A 68 2.90 -15.51 0.83
CA PRO A 68 3.15 -15.98 2.19
C PRO A 68 4.20 -17.09 2.27
N ALA A 69 4.32 -17.97 1.26
CA ALA A 69 5.35 -18.99 1.22
C ALA A 69 6.74 -18.39 1.01
N GLU A 70 6.87 -17.41 0.11
CA GLU A 70 8.13 -16.68 -0.11
C GLU A 70 8.56 -15.91 1.14
N ARG A 71 7.62 -15.29 1.85
CA ARG A 71 7.89 -14.61 3.12
C ARG A 71 8.37 -15.57 4.21
N LYS A 72 7.76 -16.76 4.30
CA LYS A 72 8.20 -17.83 5.23
C LYS A 72 9.58 -18.35 4.86
N LEU A 73 9.87 -18.53 3.58
CA LEU A 73 11.19 -18.95 3.10
C LEU A 73 12.26 -17.92 3.45
N LEU A 74 12.04 -16.64 3.12
CA LEU A 74 13.01 -15.57 3.38
C LEU A 74 13.28 -15.36 4.87
N SER A 75 12.24 -15.45 5.72
CA SER A 75 12.42 -15.39 7.17
C SER A 75 13.20 -16.59 7.71
N THR A 76 12.98 -17.79 7.16
CA THR A 76 13.74 -19.00 7.53
C THR A 76 15.21 -18.88 7.12
N VAL A 77 15.48 -18.45 5.88
CA VAL A 77 16.86 -18.24 5.38
C VAL A 77 17.58 -17.18 6.21
N ALA A 78 16.93 -16.06 6.50
CA ALA A 78 17.51 -15.00 7.32
C ALA A 78 17.77 -15.43 8.77
N ALA A 79 16.94 -16.29 9.34
CA ALA A 79 17.18 -16.87 10.66
C ALA A 79 18.43 -17.76 10.67
N VAL A 80 18.63 -18.57 9.62
CA VAL A 80 19.78 -19.48 9.49
C VAL A 80 21.07 -18.71 9.18
N LEU A 81 21.04 -17.78 8.22
CA LEU A 81 22.25 -17.09 7.76
C LEU A 81 22.70 -15.94 8.67
N HIS A 82 21.74 -15.25 9.29
CA HIS A 82 22.02 -14.01 10.01
C HIS A 82 21.60 -14.07 11.48
N GLY A 83 21.11 -15.21 11.98
CA GLY A 83 20.58 -15.32 13.35
C GLY A 83 19.38 -14.41 13.59
N TRP A 84 18.73 -13.94 12.53
CA TRP A 84 17.67 -12.96 12.64
C TRP A 84 16.39 -13.61 13.17
N LYS A 85 15.86 -13.06 14.26
CA LYS A 85 14.56 -13.48 14.82
C LYS A 85 13.48 -12.55 14.27
N PRO A 86 12.58 -13.05 13.40
CA PRO A 86 11.54 -12.21 12.83
C PRO A 86 10.59 -11.70 13.93
N PRO A 87 10.16 -10.44 13.88
CA PRO A 87 9.20 -9.89 14.83
C PRO A 87 7.80 -10.48 14.62
N LEU A 88 7.01 -10.61 15.70
CA LEU A 88 5.71 -11.30 15.72
C LEU A 88 4.69 -10.80 14.69
N TRP A 89 4.75 -9.52 14.30
CA TRP A 89 3.87 -8.94 13.29
C TRP A 89 4.14 -9.46 11.87
N LEU A 90 5.29 -10.12 11.63
CA LEU A 90 5.67 -10.70 10.34
C LEU A 90 5.10 -12.12 10.14
N SER A 91 4.79 -12.83 11.23
CA SER A 91 4.33 -14.22 11.27
C SER A 91 2.81 -14.41 11.20
N HIS A 92 2.01 -13.34 11.12
CA HIS A 92 0.55 -13.45 10.95
C HIS A 92 0.18 -13.84 9.51
N THR A 93 0.48 -15.07 9.13
CA THR A 93 -0.38 -15.80 8.21
C THR A 93 -1.68 -16.05 8.95
N LYS A 94 -2.79 -15.43 8.52
CA LYS A 94 -4.12 -15.89 8.92
C LYS A 94 -4.29 -17.31 8.35
N GLU A 95 -3.82 -18.31 9.07
CA GLU A 95 -4.34 -19.66 8.93
C GLU A 95 -5.80 -19.58 9.40
N LYS A 96 -6.73 -19.48 8.45
CA LYS A 96 -8.10 -19.93 8.69
C LYS A 96 -8.02 -21.45 8.85
N GLY A 97 -7.77 -21.88 10.08
CA GLY A 97 -7.99 -23.26 10.49
C GLY A 97 -9.49 -23.47 10.62
N ASP A 98 -10.11 -24.07 9.61
CA ASP A 98 -11.35 -24.84 9.80
C ASP A 98 -10.96 -26.17 10.47
N THR A 99 -10.71 -26.12 11.79
CA THR A 99 -10.75 -27.31 12.64
C THR A 99 -12.18 -27.48 13.10
N LYS A 100 -12.97 -28.27 12.36
CA LYS A 100 -14.14 -28.94 12.92
C LYS A 100 -13.74 -30.39 13.19
N THR A 101 -13.13 -30.58 14.36
CA THR A 101 -13.02 -31.89 15.00
C THR A 101 -14.28 -32.02 15.86
N ASP A 102 -15.32 -32.66 15.31
CA ASP A 102 -16.42 -33.18 16.12
C ASP A 102 -16.07 -34.65 16.43
N ASP A 103 -15.32 -34.84 17.51
CA ASP A 103 -15.31 -36.07 18.30
C ASP A 103 -16.54 -35.97 19.21
N ASP A 104 -17.54 -36.83 19.01
CA ASP A 104 -18.68 -37.00 19.92
C ASP A 104 -18.47 -38.36 20.64
N PRO A 105 -18.41 -38.38 21.99
CA PRO A 105 -18.10 -39.60 22.74
C PRO A 105 -19.32 -40.52 22.89
N GLU A 106 -19.02 -41.81 22.98
CA GLU A 106 -19.92 -42.88 23.40
C GLU A 106 -20.56 -42.58 24.78
N GLU A 107 -21.87 -42.78 24.93
CA GLU A 107 -22.46 -43.27 26.19
C GLU A 107 -23.55 -44.32 25.91
N GLU A 108 -23.32 -45.49 26.50
CA GLU A 108 -24.24 -46.62 26.64
C GLU A 108 -25.45 -46.28 27.51
N SER A 109 -26.66 -46.68 27.10
CA SER A 109 -27.68 -47.38 27.92
C SER A 109 -28.94 -47.69 27.11
#